data_AF-A0A6G0K763-F1
#
_entry.id   AF-A0A6G0K763-F1
#
_cell.length_a   1.000
_cell.length_b   1.000
_cell.length_c   1.000
_cell.angle_alpha   90.00
_cell.angle_beta   90.00
_cell.angle_gamma   90.00
#
_symmetry.space_group_name_H-M   'P 1'
#
loop_
_entity.id
_entity.type
_entity.pdbx_description
1 polymer ?
#
loop_
_entity_poly.entity_id
_entity_poly.type
_entity_poly.pdbx_seq_one_letter_code
_entity_poly.pdbx_strand_id
1 'polypeptide(L)'
;MPSRIKNAVKMIQPFYSDGSTVEKARAFWNAFERATVGLEEQLRLSAFRECLKGKSAEEWWMYSMIPDFETLRTRFHNQFVCLTPLQMIERLKNAKRTKGMSAEVWGDLISGLCYEAHSYDPQMRYQYFISGMRNKEWKAALNTMMLNSIEEAVIVLLAKSMHQPVEDDADFVDVVTTKPPTESPAIMQMMQILQQTQNLLLQQQQDLSRKLEAE
;
A
#
# COMPACT_ATOMS: atom_id res chain seq x y z
N MET A 1 19.32 11.88 20.20
CA MET A 1 19.33 10.98 19.02
C MET A 1 20.73 10.43 18.78
N PRO A 2 20.92 9.10 18.65
CA PRO A 2 22.18 8.49 18.25
C PRO A 2 22.67 9.00 16.88
N SER A 3 23.97 9.27 16.75
CA SER A 3 24.59 9.89 15.57
C SER A 3 24.39 9.13 14.26
N ARG A 4 24.28 7.80 14.31
CA ARG A 4 24.04 6.94 13.13
C ARG A 4 22.64 7.16 12.52
N ILE A 5 21.63 7.42 13.35
CA ILE A 5 20.25 7.66 12.91
C ILE A 5 20.13 9.03 12.23
N LYS A 6 20.80 10.06 12.79
CA LYS A 6 20.91 11.38 12.15
C LYS A 6 21.54 11.31 10.74
N ASN A 7 22.51 10.43 10.53
CA ASN A 7 23.17 10.29 9.23
C ASN A 7 22.27 9.56 8.21
N ALA A 8 21.52 8.54 8.61
CA ALA A 8 20.58 7.85 7.71
C ALA A 8 19.44 8.76 7.26
N VAL A 9 18.86 9.55 8.17
CA VAL A 9 17.82 10.52 7.84
C VAL A 9 18.33 11.62 6.90
N LYS A 10 19.57 12.09 7.09
CA LYS A 10 20.20 13.08 6.19
C LYS A 10 20.43 12.58 4.76
N MET A 11 20.43 11.27 4.53
CA MET A 11 20.59 10.69 3.19
C MET A 11 19.26 10.62 2.42
N ILE A 12 18.12 10.83 3.08
CA ILE A 12 16.82 10.86 2.43
C ILE A 12 16.70 12.15 1.63
N GLN A 13 16.40 12.02 0.34
CA GLN A 13 16.18 13.18 -0.53
C GLN A 13 14.94 13.95 -0.06
N PRO A 14 15.01 15.29 0.06
CA PRO A 14 13.84 16.09 0.42
C PRO A 14 12.71 15.96 -0.61
N PHE A 15 11.47 15.97 -0.14
CA PHE A 15 10.28 16.04 -0.99
C PHE A 15 9.90 17.50 -1.21
N TYR A 16 9.94 17.95 -2.46
CA TYR A 16 9.49 19.28 -2.87
C TYR A 16 8.08 19.17 -3.45
N SER A 17 7.07 19.76 -2.82
CA SER A 17 5.68 19.70 -3.32
C SER A 17 5.48 20.44 -4.63
N ASP A 18 6.22 21.53 -4.84
CA ASP A 18 5.94 22.47 -5.91
C ASP A 18 6.33 21.84 -7.26
N GLY A 19 5.32 21.51 -8.07
CA GLY A 19 5.51 20.79 -9.34
C GLY A 19 5.85 19.30 -9.18
N SER A 20 5.61 18.69 -8.02
CA SER A 20 5.78 17.24 -7.84
C SER A 20 4.70 16.44 -8.59
N THR A 21 5.10 15.28 -9.12
CA THR A 21 4.16 14.29 -9.65
C THR A 21 3.83 13.23 -8.59
N VAL A 22 2.81 12.42 -8.85
CA VAL A 22 2.40 11.28 -8.01
C VAL A 22 3.54 10.28 -7.85
N GLU A 23 4.29 10.02 -8.92
CA GLU A 23 5.39 9.06 -8.95
C GLU A 23 6.53 9.53 -8.05
N LYS A 24 6.83 10.84 -8.06
CA LYS A 24 7.83 11.43 -7.17
C LYS A 24 7.41 11.34 -5.70
N ALA A 25 6.15 11.64 -5.40
CA ALA A 25 5.61 11.51 -4.05
C ALA A 25 5.67 10.05 -3.55
N ARG A 26 5.29 9.09 -4.40
CA ARG A 26 5.37 7.66 -4.09
C ARG A 26 6.81 7.17 -3.91
N ALA A 27 7.72 7.59 -4.79
CA ALA A 27 9.13 7.23 -4.71
C ALA A 27 9.77 7.76 -3.42
N PHE A 28 9.47 9.01 -3.07
CA PHE A 28 9.89 9.62 -1.81
C PHE A 28 9.34 8.83 -0.61
N TRP A 29 8.03 8.57 -0.56
CA TRP A 29 7.42 7.83 0.54
C TRP A 29 8.08 6.45 0.73
N ASN A 30 8.25 5.70 -0.35
CA ASN A 30 8.86 4.36 -0.30
C ASN A 30 10.32 4.42 0.17
N ALA A 31 11.09 5.42 -0.25
CA ALA A 31 12.46 5.62 0.21
C ALA A 31 12.50 6.00 1.70
N PHE A 32 11.64 6.92 2.12
CA PHE A 32 11.51 7.36 3.50
C PHE A 32 11.11 6.20 4.43
N GLU A 33 10.08 5.45 4.07
CA GLU A 33 9.58 4.32 4.86
C GLU A 33 10.68 3.28 5.07
N ARG A 34 11.39 2.89 4.01
CA ARG A 34 12.52 1.94 4.08
C ARG A 34 13.68 2.46 4.92
N ALA A 35 14.06 3.73 4.77
CA ALA A 35 15.18 4.32 5.50
C ALA A 35 14.89 4.50 7.00
N THR A 36 13.62 4.48 7.39
CA THR A 36 13.18 4.73 8.76
C THR A 36 12.59 3.50 9.46
N VAL A 37 12.67 2.31 8.84
CA VAL A 37 12.27 1.05 9.48
C VAL A 37 13.05 0.85 10.78
N GLY A 38 12.34 0.53 11.86
CA GLY A 38 12.93 0.30 13.18
C GLY A 38 13.24 1.55 13.99
N LEU A 39 12.97 2.75 13.45
CA LEU A 39 13.02 3.99 14.23
C LEU A 39 11.74 4.19 15.04
N GLU A 40 11.88 4.83 16.20
CA GLU A 40 10.75 5.27 17.02
C GLU A 40 9.86 6.24 16.25
N GLU A 41 8.56 6.17 16.48
CA GLU A 41 7.54 6.91 15.73
C GLU A 41 7.76 8.44 15.72
N GLN A 42 8.03 9.03 16.89
CA GLN A 42 8.27 10.48 17.01
C GLN A 42 9.52 10.94 16.24
N LEU A 43 10.54 10.09 16.19
CA LEU A 43 11.73 10.29 15.38
C LEU A 43 11.41 10.28 13.89
N ARG A 44 10.54 9.36 13.44
CA ARG A 44 10.08 9.29 12.04
C ARG A 44 9.28 10.55 11.66
N LEU A 45 8.36 10.99 12.51
CA LEU A 45 7.59 12.23 12.28
C LEU A 45 8.51 13.46 12.15
N SER A 46 9.46 13.59 13.06
CA SER A 46 10.44 14.69 13.04
C SER A 46 11.31 14.66 11.78
N ALA A 47 11.82 13.48 11.41
CA ALA A 47 12.61 13.27 10.20
C ALA A 47 11.81 13.61 8.93
N PHE A 48 10.54 13.22 8.88
CA PHE A 48 9.66 13.52 7.76
C PHE A 48 9.46 15.02 7.59
N ARG A 49 9.22 15.73 8.70
CA ARG A 49 9.05 17.19 8.70
C ARG A 49 10.29 17.92 8.14
N GLU A 50 11.49 17.44 8.46
CA GLU A 50 12.74 17.99 7.92
C GLU A 50 12.87 17.76 6.40
N CYS A 51 12.40 16.60 5.91
CA CYS A 51 12.44 16.24 4.49
C CYS A 51 11.39 16.99 3.65
N LEU A 52 10.33 17.52 4.28
CA LEU A 52 9.27 18.23 3.59
C LEU A 52 9.72 19.64 3.17
N LYS A 53 9.47 20.00 1.89
CA LYS A 53 9.81 21.28 1.28
C LYS A 53 8.73 21.72 0.28
N GLY A 54 8.64 23.03 0.06
CA GLY A 54 7.68 23.63 -0.88
C GLY A 54 6.42 24.15 -0.20
N LYS A 55 5.78 25.14 -0.81
CA LYS A 55 4.70 25.89 -0.15
C LYS A 55 3.50 25.00 0.17
N SER A 56 3.06 24.20 -0.80
CA SER A 56 1.89 23.32 -0.61
C SER A 56 2.12 22.26 0.47
N ALA A 57 3.36 21.73 0.58
CA ALA A 57 3.71 20.75 1.59
C ALA A 57 3.69 21.35 3.00
N GLU A 58 4.27 22.54 3.14
CA GLU A 58 4.36 23.27 4.39
C GLU A 58 2.98 23.69 4.92
N GLU A 59 2.13 24.23 4.05
CA GLU A 59 0.74 24.56 4.38
C GLU A 59 -0.05 23.31 4.77
N TRP A 60 0.05 22.23 3.98
CA TRP A 60 -0.61 20.96 4.29
C TRP A 60 -0.17 20.43 5.66
N TRP A 61 1.14 20.41 5.96
CA TRP A 61 1.65 19.91 7.24
C TRP A 61 1.07 20.69 8.43
N MET A 62 1.01 22.02 8.31
CA MET A 62 0.52 22.90 9.37
C MET A 62 -0.93 22.61 9.77
N TYR A 63 -1.79 22.24 8.80
CA TYR A 63 -3.21 22.00 9.04
C TYR A 63 -3.59 20.52 9.19
N SER A 64 -2.68 19.59 8.91
CA SER A 64 -3.03 18.17 8.76
C SER A 64 -3.14 17.37 10.04
N MET A 65 -2.88 17.91 11.24
CA MET A 65 -2.97 17.21 12.53
C MET A 65 -2.49 15.74 12.46
N ILE A 66 -1.19 15.53 12.64
CA ILE A 66 -0.51 14.25 12.43
C ILE A 66 0.03 13.73 13.78
N PRO A 67 -0.79 13.03 14.58
CA PRO A 67 -0.40 12.54 15.91
C PRO A 67 0.53 11.33 15.86
N ASP A 68 0.44 10.52 14.80
CA ASP A 68 1.14 9.25 14.63
C ASP A 68 1.54 9.02 13.15
N PHE A 69 2.41 8.03 12.94
CA PHE A 69 2.99 7.73 11.64
C PHE A 69 2.01 7.08 10.67
N GLU A 70 1.00 6.37 11.17
CA GLU A 70 -0.04 5.80 10.31
C GLU A 70 -0.97 6.89 9.76
N THR A 71 -1.29 7.89 10.58
CA THR A 71 -1.99 9.11 10.17
C THR A 71 -1.16 9.88 9.15
N LEU A 72 0.16 10.03 9.38
CA LEU A 72 1.07 10.65 8.43
C LEU A 72 1.01 9.95 7.07
N ARG A 73 1.20 8.63 7.07
CA ARG A 73 1.13 7.78 5.87
C ARG A 73 -0.16 8.03 5.14
N THR A 74 -1.27 8.01 5.87
CA THR A 74 -2.59 8.12 5.27
C THR A 74 -2.82 9.47 4.62
N ARG A 75 -2.55 10.55 5.34
CA ARG A 75 -2.76 11.91 4.83
C ARG A 75 -1.80 12.25 3.70
N PHE A 76 -0.53 11.82 3.80
CA PHE A 76 0.45 12.07 2.73
C PHE A 76 0.03 11.41 1.42
N HIS A 77 -0.39 10.14 1.49
CA HIS A 77 -0.87 9.43 0.30
C HIS A 77 -2.12 10.10 -0.28
N ASN A 78 -3.07 10.52 0.55
CA ASN A 78 -4.27 11.22 0.06
C ASN A 78 -3.90 12.55 -0.63
N GLN A 79 -3.01 13.34 -0.03
CA GLN A 79 -2.66 14.66 -0.55
C GLN A 79 -1.78 14.61 -1.80
N PHE A 80 -0.78 13.72 -1.83
CA PHE A 80 0.29 13.77 -2.83
C PHE A 80 0.38 12.55 -3.74
N VAL A 81 -0.31 11.44 -3.42
CA VAL A 81 -0.22 10.19 -4.19
C VAL A 81 -1.54 9.81 -4.85
N CYS A 82 -2.67 10.00 -4.19
CA CYS A 82 -4.01 9.65 -4.67
C CYS A 82 -4.78 10.90 -5.10
N LEU A 83 -4.40 11.48 -6.24
CA LEU A 83 -4.95 12.75 -6.73
C LEU A 83 -6.36 12.62 -7.35
N THR A 84 -6.83 11.39 -7.63
CA THR A 84 -8.14 11.17 -8.26
C THR A 84 -9.07 10.34 -7.37
N PRO A 85 -10.40 10.55 -7.44
CA PRO A 85 -11.37 9.72 -6.71
C PRO A 85 -11.21 8.22 -6.98
N LEU A 86 -10.85 7.84 -8.21
CA LEU A 86 -10.60 6.43 -8.57
C LEU A 86 -9.42 5.84 -7.81
N GLN A 87 -8.32 6.58 -7.66
CA GLN A 87 -7.16 6.13 -6.89
C GLN A 87 -7.46 6.03 -5.39
N MET A 88 -8.30 6.91 -4.85
CA MET A 88 -8.75 6.83 -3.46
C MET A 88 -9.67 5.62 -3.22
N ILE A 89 -10.56 5.33 -4.17
CA ILE A 89 -11.41 4.13 -4.15
C ILE A 89 -10.57 2.85 -4.27
N GLU A 90 -9.56 2.83 -5.15
CA GLU A 90 -8.65 1.69 -5.28
C GLU A 90 -7.87 1.44 -3.99
N ARG A 91 -7.41 2.51 -3.34
CA ARG A 91 -6.78 2.43 -2.02
C ARG A 91 -7.72 1.86 -0.97
N LEU A 92 -8.96 2.34 -0.90
CA LEU A 92 -9.99 1.80 0.00
C LEU A 92 -10.21 0.29 -0.20
N LYS A 93 -10.33 -0.15 -1.45
CA LYS A 93 -10.51 -1.57 -1.80
C LYS A 93 -9.32 -2.45 -1.38
N ASN A 94 -8.12 -1.88 -1.41
CA ASN A 94 -6.88 -2.58 -1.09
C ASN A 94 -6.46 -2.42 0.38
N ALA A 95 -7.14 -1.60 1.17
CA ALA A 95 -6.85 -1.42 2.58
C ALA A 95 -7.03 -2.75 3.33
N LYS A 96 -6.07 -3.08 4.19
CA LYS A 96 -6.10 -4.29 5.03
C LYS A 96 -5.73 -3.93 6.45
N ARG A 97 -6.46 -4.47 7.43
CA ARG A 97 -6.10 -4.36 8.85
C ARG A 97 -4.71 -4.96 9.08
N THR A 98 -3.84 -4.23 9.78
CA THR A 98 -2.49 -4.70 10.14
C THR A 98 -2.47 -5.42 11.48
N LYS A 99 -1.42 -6.22 11.71
CA LYS A 99 -1.22 -6.97 12.95
C LYS A 99 -1.15 -6.01 14.15
N GLY A 100 -1.80 -6.35 15.26
CA GLY A 100 -1.91 -5.54 16.49
C GLY A 100 -2.94 -4.40 16.47
N MET A 101 -3.57 -4.10 15.32
CA MET A 101 -4.56 -3.00 15.22
C MET A 101 -5.91 -3.42 15.81
N SER A 102 -6.46 -2.62 16.74
CA SER A 102 -7.79 -2.88 17.34
C SER A 102 -8.93 -2.64 16.34
N ALA A 103 -10.13 -3.10 16.68
CA ALA A 103 -11.34 -2.89 15.88
C ALA A 103 -11.67 -1.40 15.70
N GLU A 104 -11.48 -0.60 16.76
CA GLU A 104 -11.74 0.84 16.75
C GLU A 104 -10.78 1.56 15.82
N VAL A 105 -9.46 1.31 15.97
CA VAL A 105 -8.43 1.93 15.12
C VAL A 105 -8.64 1.57 13.65
N TRP A 106 -9.03 0.32 13.37
CA TRP A 106 -9.37 -0.10 12.01
C TRP A 106 -10.63 0.61 11.48
N GLY A 107 -11.66 0.75 12.32
CA GLY A 107 -12.88 1.47 11.99
C GLY A 107 -12.60 2.93 11.65
N ASP A 108 -11.83 3.62 12.49
CA ASP A 108 -11.44 5.02 12.31
C ASP A 108 -10.64 5.22 11.02
N LEU A 109 -9.70 4.31 10.73
CA LEU A 109 -8.91 4.34 9.50
C LEU A 109 -9.79 4.24 8.25
N ILE A 110 -10.72 3.27 8.21
CA ILE A 110 -11.62 3.11 7.06
C ILE A 110 -12.59 4.29 6.94
N SER A 111 -13.15 4.76 8.05
CA SER A 111 -14.02 5.93 8.08
C SER A 111 -13.31 7.18 7.54
N GLY A 112 -12.05 7.40 7.95
CA GLY A 112 -11.21 8.49 7.43
C GLY A 112 -10.95 8.35 5.94
N LEU A 113 -10.57 7.16 5.46
CA LEU A 113 -10.37 6.92 4.02
C LEU A 113 -11.66 7.12 3.21
N CYS A 114 -12.82 6.74 3.74
CA CYS A 114 -14.11 6.94 3.08
C CYS A 114 -14.49 8.42 3.00
N TYR A 115 -14.25 9.18 4.07
CA TYR A 115 -14.47 10.62 4.10
C TYR A 115 -13.63 11.33 3.03
N GLU A 116 -12.34 11.02 2.99
CA GLU A 116 -11.39 11.59 2.02
C GLU A 116 -11.74 11.19 0.58
N ALA A 117 -12.19 9.95 0.37
CA ALA A 117 -12.67 9.48 -0.94
C ALA A 117 -14.08 9.99 -1.33
N HIS A 118 -14.71 10.82 -0.49
CA HIS A 118 -16.09 11.30 -0.67
C HIS A 118 -17.12 10.16 -0.81
N SER A 119 -16.83 9.00 -0.22
CA SER A 119 -17.76 7.88 -0.14
C SER A 119 -18.58 8.02 1.13
N TYR A 120 -19.86 8.39 1.02
CA TYR A 120 -20.75 8.66 2.16
C TYR A 120 -21.81 7.58 2.41
N ASP A 121 -21.98 6.63 1.49
CA ASP A 121 -22.96 5.56 1.62
C ASP A 121 -22.58 4.58 2.76
N PRO A 122 -23.41 4.45 3.81
CA PRO A 122 -23.08 3.62 4.98
C PRO A 122 -22.83 2.16 4.64
N GLN A 123 -23.63 1.59 3.72
CA GLN A 123 -23.51 0.20 3.31
C GLN A 123 -22.18 -0.03 2.59
N MET A 124 -21.82 0.84 1.65
CA MET A 124 -20.55 0.76 0.92
C MET A 124 -19.34 0.93 1.86
N ARG A 125 -19.41 1.85 2.82
CA ARG A 125 -18.40 2.02 3.87
C ARG A 125 -18.21 0.75 4.68
N TYR A 126 -19.31 0.14 5.11
CA TYR A 126 -19.29 -1.14 5.83
C TYR A 126 -18.68 -2.26 4.98
N GLN A 127 -18.96 -2.31 3.68
CA GLN A 127 -18.31 -3.28 2.77
C GLN A 127 -16.80 -3.09 2.70
N TYR A 128 -16.29 -1.86 2.65
CA TYR A 128 -14.85 -1.61 2.70
C TYR A 128 -14.24 -2.11 4.02
N PHE A 129 -14.89 -1.81 5.14
CA PHE A 129 -14.47 -2.25 6.46
C PHE A 129 -14.36 -3.78 6.59
N ILE A 130 -15.40 -4.51 6.16
CA ILE A 130 -15.39 -5.98 6.16
C ILE A 130 -14.36 -6.56 5.17
N SER A 131 -14.24 -5.97 3.98
CA SER A 131 -13.33 -6.47 2.95
C SER A 131 -11.85 -6.41 3.36
N GLY A 132 -11.48 -5.39 4.15
CA GLY A 132 -10.12 -5.19 4.65
C GLY A 132 -9.81 -5.91 5.97
N MET A 133 -10.84 -6.40 6.67
CA MET A 133 -10.67 -7.12 7.93
C MET A 133 -10.01 -8.49 7.70
N ARG A 134 -8.89 -8.76 8.38
CA ARG A 134 -8.18 -10.05 8.23
C ARG A 134 -8.61 -11.11 9.22
N ASN A 135 -9.01 -10.72 10.43
CA ASN A 135 -9.39 -11.64 11.50
C ASN A 135 -10.66 -12.44 11.12
N LYS A 136 -10.53 -13.77 11.03
CA LYS A 136 -11.63 -14.65 10.62
C LYS A 136 -12.76 -14.73 11.65
N GLU A 137 -12.43 -14.70 12.94
CA GLU A 137 -13.42 -14.77 14.02
C GLU A 137 -14.30 -13.51 14.05
N TRP A 138 -13.70 -12.33 13.89
CA TRP A 138 -14.43 -11.07 13.80
C TRP A 138 -15.36 -11.08 12.58
N LYS A 139 -14.85 -11.50 11.42
CA LYS A 139 -15.65 -11.66 10.21
C LYS A 139 -16.82 -12.62 10.41
N ALA A 140 -16.59 -13.77 11.04
CA ALA A 140 -17.66 -14.74 11.32
C ALA A 140 -18.71 -14.15 12.26
N ALA A 141 -18.30 -13.50 13.35
CA ALA A 141 -19.20 -12.85 14.30
C ALA A 141 -20.05 -11.77 13.62
N LEU A 142 -19.44 -10.90 12.82
CA LEU A 142 -20.13 -9.84 12.12
C LEU A 142 -21.05 -10.36 11.00
N ASN A 143 -20.66 -11.41 10.27
CA ASN A 143 -21.48 -11.99 9.20
C ASN A 143 -22.78 -12.66 9.72
N THR A 144 -22.80 -13.09 10.98
CA THR A 144 -24.03 -13.60 11.62
C THR A 144 -25.01 -12.50 12.00
N MET A 145 -24.58 -11.23 11.92
CA MET A 145 -25.37 -10.06 12.25
C MET A 145 -25.68 -9.26 10.98
N MET A 146 -26.92 -8.82 10.82
CA MET A 146 -27.31 -7.97 9.68
C MET A 146 -26.92 -6.51 9.92
N LEU A 147 -25.62 -6.24 10.02
CA LEU A 147 -25.09 -4.89 10.24
C LEU A 147 -24.92 -4.16 8.91
N ASN A 148 -25.06 -2.83 8.93
CA ASN A 148 -24.95 -1.98 7.75
C ASN A 148 -24.04 -0.75 7.95
N SER A 149 -23.37 -0.65 9.11
CA SER A 149 -22.50 0.46 9.45
C SER A 149 -21.22 0.00 10.16
N ILE A 150 -20.17 0.83 10.08
CA ILE A 150 -18.88 0.56 10.73
C ILE A 150 -19.05 0.70 12.25
N GLU A 151 -19.80 1.70 12.68
CA GLU A 151 -20.05 2.03 14.08
C GLU A 151 -20.72 0.85 14.81
N GLU A 152 -21.79 0.28 14.24
CA GLU A 152 -22.45 -0.90 14.81
C GLU A 152 -21.50 -2.10 14.89
N ALA A 153 -20.68 -2.32 13.86
CA ALA A 153 -19.73 -3.41 13.84
C ALA A 153 -18.66 -3.28 14.94
N VAL A 154 -18.13 -2.08 15.15
CA VAL A 154 -17.17 -1.80 16.23
C VAL A 154 -17.84 -1.99 17.60
N ILE A 155 -19.08 -1.50 17.79
CA ILE A 155 -19.84 -1.69 19.04
C ILE A 155 -20.05 -3.17 19.34
N VAL A 156 -20.41 -3.98 18.34
CA VAL A 156 -20.59 -5.43 18.50
C VAL A 156 -19.28 -6.11 18.91
N LEU A 157 -18.16 -5.77 18.27
CA LEU A 157 -16.86 -6.34 18.60
C LEU A 157 -16.42 -5.96 20.02
N LEU A 158 -16.67 -4.72 20.44
CA LEU A 158 -16.45 -4.27 21.81
C LEU A 158 -17.30 -5.04 22.81
N ALA A 159 -18.61 -5.13 22.57
CA ALA A 159 -19.56 -5.82 23.46
C ALA A 159 -19.24 -7.32 23.63
N LYS A 160 -18.68 -7.96 22.59
CA LYS A 160 -18.25 -9.36 22.64
C LYS A 160 -16.85 -9.54 23.21
N SER A 161 -16.17 -8.47 23.65
CA SER A 161 -14.75 -8.49 24.04
C SER A 161 -13.82 -9.01 22.94
N MET A 162 -14.25 -8.86 21.67
CA MET A 162 -13.51 -9.24 20.46
C MET A 162 -12.89 -8.02 19.79
N HIS A 163 -12.53 -6.96 20.53
CA HIS A 163 -11.96 -5.73 19.97
C HIS A 163 -10.43 -5.73 19.99
N GLN A 164 -9.83 -6.51 20.92
CA GLN A 164 -8.40 -6.83 20.94
C GLN A 164 -8.19 -8.14 20.16
N PRO A 165 -7.37 -8.14 19.10
CA PRO A 165 -7.28 -9.27 18.20
C PRO A 165 -6.48 -10.41 18.84
N VAL A 166 -7.06 -11.62 18.91
CA VAL A 166 -6.28 -12.86 18.97
C VAL A 166 -5.86 -13.14 17.53
N GLU A 167 -4.56 -13.07 17.26
CA GLU A 167 -4.03 -13.08 15.91
C GLU A 167 -3.45 -14.43 15.55
N ASP A 168 -4.08 -15.10 14.58
CA ASP A 168 -3.48 -16.23 13.88
C ASP A 168 -2.52 -15.69 12.81
N ASP A 169 -1.27 -16.16 12.81
CA ASP A 169 -0.28 -15.78 11.80
C ASP A 169 -0.75 -16.11 10.38
N ALA A 170 -1.61 -17.13 10.22
CA ALA A 170 -2.24 -17.47 8.94
C ALA A 170 -3.17 -16.37 8.39
N ASP A 171 -3.69 -15.47 9.24
CA ASP A 171 -4.56 -14.37 8.80
C ASP A 171 -3.79 -13.22 8.14
N PHE A 172 -2.46 -13.17 8.35
CA PHE A 172 -1.58 -12.11 7.86
C PHE A 172 -0.62 -12.55 6.76
N VAL A 173 -0.58 -13.85 6.44
CA VAL A 173 0.00 -14.29 5.18
C VAL A 173 -0.84 -13.66 4.08
N ASP A 174 -0.31 -12.65 3.40
CA ASP A 174 -0.91 -12.22 2.16
C ASP A 174 -1.07 -13.47 1.32
N VAL A 175 -2.30 -13.76 0.88
CA VAL A 175 -2.49 -14.68 -0.22
C VAL A 175 -1.71 -14.02 -1.33
N VAL A 176 -0.46 -14.47 -1.52
CA VAL A 176 0.24 -14.30 -2.77
C VAL A 176 -0.75 -14.93 -3.69
N THR A 177 -1.50 -14.09 -4.38
CA THR A 177 -2.18 -14.52 -5.58
C THR A 177 -1.00 -14.75 -6.51
N THR A 178 -0.34 -15.90 -6.34
CA THR A 178 -0.05 -16.78 -7.45
C THR A 178 -1.42 -17.09 -8.04
N LYS A 179 -2.05 -16.08 -8.67
CA LYS A 179 -2.60 -16.36 -9.98
C LYS A 179 -1.41 -17.02 -10.66
N PRO A 180 -1.46 -18.33 -10.99
CA PRO A 180 -0.54 -18.80 -12.01
C PRO A 180 -0.66 -17.76 -13.12
N PRO A 181 0.46 -17.23 -13.66
CA PRO A 181 0.39 -16.23 -14.69
C PRO A 181 -0.60 -16.78 -15.70
N THR A 182 -1.80 -16.21 -15.75
CA THR A 182 -2.71 -16.51 -16.82
C THR A 182 -1.98 -15.85 -17.95
N GLU A 183 -1.19 -16.67 -18.65
CA GLU A 183 -0.21 -16.24 -19.62
C GLU A 183 -0.92 -15.26 -20.52
N SER A 184 -0.66 -13.97 -20.31
CA SER A 184 -1.26 -12.94 -21.14
C SER A 184 -0.94 -13.38 -22.58
N PRO A 185 -1.91 -13.35 -23.51
CA PRO A 185 -1.65 -13.75 -24.88
C PRO A 185 -0.38 -13.10 -25.45
N ALA A 186 -0.08 -11.87 -25.01
CA ALA A 186 1.15 -11.15 -25.32
C ALA A 186 2.45 -11.81 -24.79
N ILE A 187 2.43 -12.40 -23.60
CA ILE A 187 3.60 -13.10 -23.00
C ILE A 187 3.84 -14.42 -23.71
N MET A 188 2.79 -15.18 -24.02
CA MET A 188 2.89 -16.43 -24.79
C MET A 188 3.43 -16.15 -26.21
N GLN A 189 2.94 -15.07 -26.84
CA GLN A 189 3.41 -14.63 -28.14
C GLN A 189 4.86 -14.14 -28.10
N MET A 190 5.28 -13.43 -27.04
CA MET A 190 6.69 -13.08 -26.84
C MET A 190 7.58 -14.31 -26.65
N MET A 191 7.16 -15.31 -25.88
CA MET A 191 7.92 -16.56 -25.72
C MET A 191 8.05 -17.32 -27.04
N GLN A 192 6.98 -17.39 -27.84
CA GLN A 192 7.03 -17.98 -29.18
C GLN A 192 7.99 -17.25 -30.11
N ILE A 193 7.96 -15.92 -30.13
CA ILE A 193 8.86 -15.10 -30.96
C ILE A 193 10.31 -15.31 -30.50
N LEU A 194 10.56 -15.34 -29.19
CA LEU A 194 11.91 -15.54 -28.65
C LEU A 194 12.46 -16.93 -29.02
N GLN A 195 11.62 -17.95 -28.96
CA GLN A 195 11.99 -19.32 -29.33
C GLN A 195 12.22 -19.47 -30.84
N GLN A 196 11.37 -18.85 -31.67
CA GLN A 196 11.61 -18.79 -33.13
C GLN A 196 12.93 -18.06 -33.45
N THR A 197 13.22 -16.97 -32.76
CA THR A 197 14.45 -16.19 -32.97
C THR A 197 15.69 -17.00 -32.59
N GLN A 198 15.65 -17.76 -31.49
CA GLN A 198 16.75 -18.65 -31.11
C GLN A 198 16.98 -19.77 -32.15
N ASN A 199 15.91 -20.38 -32.65
CA ASN A 199 16.03 -21.42 -33.68
C ASN A 199 16.64 -20.88 -34.99
N LEU A 200 16.24 -19.67 -35.40
CA LEU A 200 16.77 -19.03 -36.59
C LEU A 200 18.27 -18.70 -36.46
N LEU A 201 18.68 -18.20 -35.29
CA LEU A 201 20.09 -17.95 -34.97
C LEU A 201 20.91 -19.24 -35.00
N LEU A 202 20.37 -20.33 -34.43
CA LEU A 202 21.05 -21.63 -34.44
C LEU A 202 21.23 -22.15 -35.87
N GLN A 203 20.20 -21.99 -36.72
CA GLN A 203 20.24 -22.42 -38.11
C GLN A 203 21.23 -21.59 -38.94
N GLN A 204 21.29 -20.26 -38.74
CA GLN A 204 22.32 -19.43 -39.37
C GLN A 204 23.74 -19.85 -38.94
N GLN A 205 23.94 -20.17 -37.66
CA GLN A 205 25.25 -20.58 -37.16
C GLN A 205 25.69 -21.92 -37.76
N GLN A 206 24.75 -22.86 -37.93
CA GLN A 206 25.01 -24.14 -38.60
C GLN A 206 25.28 -23.98 -40.10
N ASP A 207 24.55 -23.11 -40.80
CA ASP A 207 24.79 -22.83 -42.22
C ASP A 207 26.11 -22.09 -42.45
N LEU A 208 26.50 -21.18 -41.56
CA LEU A 208 27.82 -20.53 -41.59
C LEU A 208 28.95 -21.54 -41.36
N SER A 209 28.77 -22.45 -40.39
CA SER A 209 29.76 -23.50 -40.11
C SER A 209 29.90 -24.46 -41.28
N ARG A 210 28.79 -24.89 -41.91
CA ARG A 210 28.82 -25.75 -43.10
C ARG A 210 29.43 -25.08 -44.34
N LYS A 211 29.27 -23.77 -44.49
CA LYS A 211 29.89 -23.01 -45.58
C LYS A 211 31.41 -22.87 -45.40
N LEU A 212 31.87 -22.74 -44.15
CA LEU A 212 33.29 -22.71 -43.80
C LEU A 212 33.98 -24.08 -43.94
N GLU A 213 33.23 -25.18 -43.83
CA GLU A 213 33.75 -26.55 -44.03
C GLU A 213 33.77 -26.98 -45.51
N ALA A 214 33.21 -26.18 -46.42
CA ALA A 214 33.09 -26.47 -47.86
C ALA A 214 34.01 -25.61 -48.76
N GLU A 215 34.83 -24.73 -48.17
CA GLU A 215 35.98 -24.04 -48.81
C GLU A 215 37.29 -24.75 -48.42
#